data_AF-A0A2W7MTC5-F1
#
_entry.id   AF-A0A2W7MTC5-F1
#
_cell.length_a   1.000
_cell.length_b   1.000
_cell.length_c   1.000
_cell.angle_alpha   90.00
_cell.angle_beta   90.00
_cell.angle_gamma   90.00
#
_symmetry.space_group_name_H-M   'P 1'
#
loop_
_entity.id
_entity.type
_entity.pdbx_description
1 polymer ?
#
loop_
_entity_poly.entity_id
_entity_poly.type
_entity_poly.pdbx_seq_one_letter_code
_entity_poly.pdbx_strand_id
1 'polypeptide(L)'
;MKSVQNEKGYTLLLTLVIIFIIIIFFSSFSLSAMNQQKQVEKTDENYEATAIAEMGVEYYQTMTLNLIAKHSKIAKDNILGLPADELNNSSISNIKVTQMGLLKDEIRNIMSNSNSPNIEVSDSNTFKITDYINETDSSIPNGESWTIYVTGSVDGENKLKTKIISATFALPAGLNLVATTLTSGSGNEPGTGTPTEDSITFSPLVTIPTFPEVNSANIVDENNMPIPPCNGNIQNNTCRDNSFNNLGNLLNSNIYTDGSKNFEGNGPSYSLNSKVYINGNLNFNNLNNQFKRLSLYASGTITMPNMDGRGMLIQSESDIILNAINGTNESIDKVNDGLFIYTPQKATFNNDLNANYLTLSADSATFKNLNSFKHSTIEIKKTLEKSITNFPQINFFDNSQIQIYASASFPIINNGIYNESIISVKENATFGYTGPGIIDSNVKVGGIANFEKVVKFNNSNMQVGGNAKFFIQNSEAGMESSTIVVDSISFTAAANNAKFEISNGSKLCIRNGDYDSIKSFVNVNSAGGNKSEIIFLGSPNKNENGFISYYEEETFNSVCGITSTPGTPSNSYEIKDSSLPSKEEITTKIEYN
;
A
#
# COMPACT_ATOMS: atom_id res chain seq x y z
N MET A 1 -87.05 22.19 46.64
CA MET A 1 -85.60 22.12 46.94
C MET A 1 -84.85 22.26 45.61
N LYS A 2 -84.01 23.29 45.45
CA LYS A 2 -83.19 23.46 44.23
C LYS A 2 -81.96 22.56 44.35
N SER A 3 -81.85 21.58 43.46
CA SER A 3 -80.64 20.79 43.25
C SER A 3 -79.52 21.72 42.79
N VAL A 4 -78.48 21.89 43.61
CA VAL A 4 -77.26 22.57 43.20
C VAL A 4 -76.40 21.50 42.50
N GLN A 5 -76.45 21.47 41.18
CA GLN A 5 -75.57 20.61 40.38
C GLN A 5 -74.14 21.15 40.45
N ASN A 6 -73.29 20.47 41.21
CA ASN A 6 -71.88 20.82 41.40
C ASN A 6 -71.03 20.30 40.24
N GLU A 7 -71.17 20.88 39.05
CA GLU A 7 -70.46 20.44 37.85
C GLU A 7 -68.97 20.84 37.84
N LYS A 8 -68.58 21.84 38.63
CA LYS A 8 -67.19 22.36 38.67
C LYS A 8 -66.20 21.38 39.33
N GLY A 9 -66.66 20.52 40.24
CA GLY A 9 -65.81 19.50 40.87
C GLY A 9 -65.45 18.34 39.94
N TYR A 10 -66.34 17.98 39.03
CA TYR A 10 -66.14 16.87 38.10
C TYR A 10 -65.08 17.18 37.04
N THR A 11 -65.03 18.41 36.53
CA THR A 11 -64.00 18.83 35.57
C THR A 11 -62.60 18.74 36.17
N LEU A 12 -62.42 19.18 37.41
CA LEU A 12 -61.12 19.13 38.10
C LEU A 12 -60.67 17.68 38.32
N LEU A 13 -61.57 16.82 38.78
CA LEU A 13 -61.29 15.39 38.96
C LEU A 13 -60.91 14.73 37.63
N LEU A 14 -61.65 15.03 36.56
CA LEU A 14 -61.37 14.51 35.22
C LEU A 14 -59.99 14.93 34.72
N THR A 15 -59.62 16.21 34.87
CA THR A 15 -58.28 16.68 34.48
C THR A 15 -57.16 16.01 35.28
N LEU A 16 -57.38 15.77 36.58
CA LEU A 16 -56.39 15.11 37.43
C LEU A 16 -56.19 13.64 37.03
N VAL A 17 -57.28 12.93 36.70
CA VAL A 17 -57.21 11.56 36.17
C VAL A 17 -56.49 11.53 34.83
N ILE A 18 -56.76 12.48 33.93
CA ILE A 18 -56.08 12.56 32.63
C ILE A 18 -54.57 12.80 32.81
N ILE A 19 -54.18 13.75 33.66
CA ILE A 19 -52.75 14.01 33.96
C ILE A 19 -52.09 12.77 34.54
N PHE A 20 -52.75 12.06 35.46
CA PHE A 20 -52.22 10.83 36.05
C PHE A 20 -52.01 9.73 35.01
N ILE A 21 -52.97 9.54 34.09
CA ILE A 21 -52.85 8.60 32.98
C ILE A 21 -51.66 8.98 32.09
N ILE A 22 -51.51 10.26 31.74
CA ILE A 22 -50.39 10.76 30.93
C ILE A 22 -49.04 10.47 31.61
N ILE A 23 -48.93 10.70 32.92
CA ILE A 23 -47.70 10.40 33.68
C ILE A 23 -47.38 8.91 33.64
N ILE A 24 -48.36 8.02 33.85
CA ILE A 24 -48.16 6.57 33.76
C ILE A 24 -47.67 6.17 32.36
N PHE A 25 -48.26 6.74 31.30
CA PHE A 25 -47.82 6.47 29.94
C PHE A 25 -46.39 6.93 29.70
N PHE A 26 -46.04 8.17 30.07
CA PHE A 26 -44.66 8.66 29.92
C PHE A 26 -43.65 7.81 30.70
N SER A 27 -43.95 7.45 31.95
CA SER A 27 -43.08 6.57 32.73
C SER A 27 -42.90 5.20 32.08
N SER A 28 -43.98 4.63 31.51
CA SER A 28 -43.91 3.36 30.79
C SER A 28 -43.05 3.45 29.52
N PHE A 29 -43.18 4.55 28.76
CA PHE A 29 -42.34 4.80 27.59
C PHE A 29 -40.87 5.00 27.96
N SER A 30 -40.56 5.77 29.00
CA SER A 30 -39.18 5.97 29.47
C SER A 30 -38.53 4.66 29.90
N LEU A 31 -39.24 3.81 30.64
CA LEU A 31 -38.73 2.48 31.01
C LEU A 31 -38.50 1.59 29.79
N SER A 32 -39.40 1.62 28.81
CA SER A 32 -39.23 0.88 27.56
C SER A 32 -38.02 1.37 26.76
N ALA A 33 -37.80 2.68 26.69
CA ALA A 33 -36.65 3.27 26.00
C ALA A 33 -35.33 2.88 26.67
N MET A 34 -35.25 2.94 28.01
CA MET A 34 -34.07 2.50 28.76
C MET A 34 -33.78 1.01 28.58
N ASN A 35 -34.82 0.17 28.51
CA ASN A 35 -34.66 -1.27 28.26
C ASN A 35 -34.16 -1.55 26.83
N GLN A 36 -34.65 -0.80 25.83
CA GLN A 36 -34.17 -0.92 24.46
C GLN A 36 -32.70 -0.49 24.34
N GLN A 37 -32.33 0.64 24.96
CA GLN A 37 -30.93 1.09 24.97
C GLN A 37 -30.00 0.03 25.58
N LYS A 38 -30.35 -0.53 26.74
CA LYS A 38 -29.57 -1.62 27.37
C LYS A 38 -29.48 -2.88 26.50
N GLN A 39 -30.52 -3.16 25.69
CA GLN A 39 -30.51 -4.30 24.77
C GLN A 39 -29.61 -4.05 23.57
N VAL A 40 -29.56 -2.81 23.07
CA VAL A 40 -28.65 -2.41 21.99
C VAL A 40 -27.21 -2.46 22.48
N GLU A 41 -26.89 -1.81 23.61
CA GLU A 41 -25.54 -1.83 24.20
C GLU A 41 -25.04 -3.26 24.43
N LYS A 42 -25.88 -4.15 24.99
CA LYS A 42 -25.52 -5.56 25.18
C LYS A 42 -25.30 -6.31 23.86
N THR A 43 -26.02 -5.93 22.81
CA THR A 43 -25.87 -6.51 21.48
C THR A 43 -24.55 -6.06 20.83
N ASP A 44 -24.24 -4.77 20.94
CA ASP A 44 -23.02 -4.17 20.39
C ASP A 44 -21.76 -4.72 21.10
N GLU A 45 -21.77 -4.78 22.44
CA GLU A 45 -20.68 -5.39 23.23
C GLU A 45 -20.43 -6.86 22.83
N ASN A 46 -21.50 -7.63 22.57
CA ASN A 46 -21.36 -9.02 22.13
C ASN A 46 -20.79 -9.12 20.72
N TYR A 47 -21.16 -8.20 19.81
CA TYR A 47 -20.58 -8.14 18.47
C TYR A 47 -19.10 -7.80 18.52
N GLU A 48 -18.72 -6.85 19.37
CA GLU A 48 -17.31 -6.45 19.54
C GLU A 48 -16.47 -7.60 20.12
N ALA A 49 -16.94 -8.27 21.18
CA ALA A 49 -16.25 -9.43 21.74
C ALA A 49 -16.14 -10.60 20.75
N THR A 50 -17.15 -10.78 19.88
CA THR A 50 -17.10 -11.77 18.79
C THR A 50 -16.04 -11.38 17.76
N ALA A 51 -16.02 -10.14 17.30
CA ALA A 51 -15.02 -9.66 16.34
C ALA A 51 -13.59 -9.79 16.88
N ILE A 52 -13.38 -9.52 18.17
CA ILE A 52 -12.06 -9.70 18.82
C ILE A 52 -11.66 -11.17 18.88
N ALA A 53 -12.60 -12.07 19.17
CA ALA A 53 -12.33 -13.50 19.14
C ALA A 53 -12.00 -13.98 17.71
N GLU A 54 -12.68 -13.47 16.67
CA GLU A 54 -12.39 -13.76 15.26
C GLU A 54 -10.99 -13.27 14.86
N MET A 55 -10.60 -12.05 15.27
CA MET A 55 -9.25 -11.54 15.08
C MET A 55 -8.18 -12.43 15.74
N GLY A 56 -8.48 -12.95 16.93
CA GLY A 56 -7.58 -13.88 17.60
C GLY A 56 -7.43 -15.22 16.86
N VAL A 57 -8.51 -15.75 16.27
CA VAL A 57 -8.44 -16.95 15.41
C VAL A 57 -7.53 -16.69 14.20
N GLU A 58 -7.69 -15.56 13.52
CA GLU A 58 -6.83 -15.19 12.39
C GLU A 58 -5.35 -15.04 12.81
N TYR A 59 -5.10 -14.44 13.98
CA TYR A 59 -3.74 -14.32 14.53
C TYR A 59 -3.06 -15.68 14.71
N TYR A 60 -3.72 -16.65 15.35
CA TYR A 60 -3.14 -17.99 15.55
C TYR A 60 -3.03 -18.80 14.25
N GLN A 61 -3.91 -18.56 13.28
CA GLN A 61 -3.78 -19.10 11.92
C GLN A 61 -2.49 -18.62 11.26
N THR A 62 -2.27 -17.31 11.26
CA THR A 62 -1.06 -16.68 10.73
C THR A 62 0.19 -17.17 11.43
N MET A 63 0.15 -17.26 12.76
CA MET A 63 1.28 -17.75 13.55
C MET A 63 1.66 -19.17 13.14
N THR A 64 0.67 -20.05 12.93
CA THR A 64 0.89 -21.43 12.47
C THR A 64 1.53 -21.46 11.08
N LEU A 65 1.04 -20.65 10.14
CA LEU A 65 1.62 -20.51 8.79
C LEU A 65 3.08 -20.04 8.83
N ASN A 66 3.40 -19.09 9.73
CA ASN A 66 4.76 -18.59 9.92
C ASN A 66 5.71 -19.66 10.48
N LEU A 67 5.24 -20.56 11.34
CA LEU A 67 6.05 -21.69 11.81
C LEU A 67 6.33 -22.69 10.68
N ILE A 68 5.31 -23.00 9.87
CA ILE A 68 5.48 -23.85 8.68
C ILE A 68 6.54 -23.25 7.75
N ALA A 69 6.49 -21.94 7.53
CA ALA A 69 7.47 -21.19 6.75
C ALA A 69 8.90 -21.31 7.30
N LYS A 70 9.06 -21.05 8.60
CA LYS A 70 10.34 -21.14 9.32
C LYS A 70 10.97 -22.53 9.17
N HIS A 71 10.21 -23.58 9.48
CA HIS A 71 10.72 -24.96 9.41
C HIS A 71 10.94 -25.46 7.98
N SER A 72 10.15 -24.99 7.02
CA SER A 72 10.37 -25.23 5.59
C SER A 72 11.72 -24.68 5.12
N LYS A 73 12.01 -23.42 5.48
CA LYS A 73 13.29 -22.77 5.16
C LYS A 73 14.47 -23.51 5.80
N ILE A 74 14.39 -23.83 7.10
CA ILE A 74 15.45 -24.57 7.81
C ILE A 74 15.67 -25.95 7.18
N ALA A 75 14.60 -26.67 6.82
CA ALA A 75 14.72 -27.95 6.15
C ALA A 75 15.45 -27.83 4.80
N LYS A 76 15.12 -26.81 4.01
CA LYS A 76 15.75 -26.53 2.72
C LYS A 76 17.23 -26.18 2.88
N ASP A 77 17.55 -25.27 3.79
CA ASP A 77 18.92 -24.83 4.05
C ASP A 77 19.80 -25.99 4.55
N ASN A 78 19.27 -26.84 5.44
CA ASN A 78 19.97 -28.05 5.91
C ASN A 78 20.24 -29.03 4.77
N ILE A 79 19.30 -29.21 3.83
CA ILE A 79 19.50 -30.09 2.67
C ILE A 79 20.53 -29.51 1.70
N LEU A 80 20.50 -28.20 1.45
CA LEU A 80 21.47 -27.50 0.60
C LEU A 80 22.88 -27.48 1.20
N GLY A 81 22.99 -27.55 2.54
CA GLY A 81 24.26 -27.61 3.26
C GLY A 81 24.90 -29.00 3.33
N LEU A 82 24.21 -30.07 2.92
CA LEU A 82 24.79 -31.42 2.91
C LEU A 82 25.88 -31.56 1.83
N PRO A 83 27.01 -32.22 2.13
CA PRO A 83 27.99 -32.56 1.11
C PRO A 83 27.43 -33.61 0.13
N ALA A 84 27.96 -33.61 -1.10
CA ALA A 84 27.38 -34.38 -2.21
C ALA A 84 27.31 -35.90 -1.99
N ASP A 85 28.21 -36.44 -1.18
CA ASP A 85 28.27 -37.84 -0.76
C ASP A 85 27.26 -38.21 0.35
N GLU A 86 26.75 -37.22 1.08
CA GLU A 86 25.70 -37.38 2.11
C GLU A 86 24.28 -37.06 1.60
N LEU A 87 24.15 -36.45 0.42
CA LEU A 87 22.87 -36.10 -0.20
C LEU A 87 22.17 -37.35 -0.77
N ASN A 88 21.51 -38.10 0.10
CA ASN A 88 20.70 -39.26 -0.26
C ASN A 88 19.28 -39.17 0.36
N ASN A 89 18.37 -40.04 -0.11
CA ASN A 89 16.97 -40.04 0.33
C ASN A 89 16.81 -40.27 1.85
N SER A 90 17.72 -41.00 2.49
CA SER A 90 17.69 -41.24 3.95
C SER A 90 17.97 -39.94 4.71
N SER A 91 19.03 -39.22 4.34
CA SER A 91 19.39 -37.92 4.93
C SER A 91 18.27 -36.89 4.74
N ILE A 92 17.71 -36.79 3.53
CA ILE A 92 16.58 -35.89 3.23
C ILE A 92 15.35 -36.25 4.08
N SER A 93 15.02 -37.54 4.18
CA SER A 93 13.90 -38.02 4.99
C SER A 93 14.10 -37.70 6.47
N ASN A 94 15.30 -37.90 7.02
CA ASN A 94 15.62 -37.61 8.41
C ASN A 94 15.48 -36.11 8.73
N ILE A 95 15.96 -35.24 7.84
CA ILE A 95 15.79 -33.78 7.99
C ILE A 95 14.30 -33.41 7.99
N LYS A 96 13.52 -33.95 7.05
CA LYS A 96 12.06 -33.69 6.98
C LYS A 96 11.33 -34.14 8.25
N VAL A 97 11.60 -35.36 8.73
CA VAL A 97 10.96 -35.91 9.93
C VAL A 97 11.34 -35.09 11.16
N THR A 98 12.62 -34.72 11.30
CA THR A 98 13.10 -33.91 12.44
C THR A 98 12.45 -32.54 12.45
N GLN A 99 12.42 -31.83 11.32
CA GLN A 99 11.82 -30.49 11.23
C GLN A 99 10.30 -30.53 11.40
N MET A 100 9.63 -31.57 10.91
CA MET A 100 8.20 -31.77 11.15
C MET A 100 7.90 -32.03 12.64
N GLY A 101 8.76 -32.79 13.33
CA GLY A 101 8.63 -32.99 14.78
C GLY A 101 8.74 -31.68 15.56
N LEU A 102 9.75 -30.86 15.25
CA LEU A 102 9.94 -29.54 15.87
C LEU A 102 8.77 -28.59 15.60
N LEU A 103 8.29 -28.54 14.35
CA LEU A 103 7.11 -27.76 13.98
C LEU A 103 5.89 -28.13 14.83
N LYS A 104 5.61 -29.44 14.96
CA LYS A 104 4.49 -29.94 15.76
C LYS A 104 4.63 -29.59 17.25
N ASP A 105 5.85 -29.66 17.78
CA ASP A 105 6.12 -29.30 19.17
C ASP A 105 5.97 -27.79 19.42
N GLU A 106 6.44 -26.94 18.50
CA GLU A 106 6.26 -25.48 18.57
C GLU A 106 4.78 -25.09 18.47
N ILE A 107 4.02 -25.68 17.53
CA ILE A 107 2.56 -25.48 17.43
C ILE A 107 1.89 -25.90 18.74
N ARG A 108 2.19 -27.11 19.26
CA ARG A 108 1.61 -27.59 20.51
C ARG A 108 1.91 -26.65 21.68
N ASN A 109 3.12 -26.10 21.74
CA ASN A 109 3.53 -25.17 22.79
C ASN A 109 2.72 -23.86 22.71
N ILE A 110 2.54 -23.30 21.51
CA ILE A 110 1.76 -22.07 21.30
C ILE A 110 0.28 -22.28 21.61
N MET A 111 -0.27 -23.43 21.18
CA MET A 111 -1.68 -23.76 21.41
C MET A 111 -1.97 -24.16 22.87
N SER A 112 -0.94 -24.50 23.66
CA SER A 112 -1.13 -24.83 25.06
C SER A 112 -1.43 -23.59 25.90
N ASN A 113 -2.63 -23.55 26.50
CA ASN A 113 -3.18 -22.39 27.24
C ASN A 113 -2.23 -21.76 28.27
N SER A 114 -1.30 -22.53 28.85
CA SER A 114 -0.36 -22.02 29.87
C SER A 114 0.67 -21.04 29.30
N ASN A 115 0.89 -21.07 27.97
CA ASN A 115 1.93 -20.30 27.30
C ASN A 115 1.38 -19.36 26.22
N SER A 116 0.08 -19.39 25.93
CA SER A 116 -0.52 -18.49 24.95
C SER A 116 -0.53 -17.05 25.49
N PRO A 117 0.11 -16.08 24.79
CA PRO A 117 0.13 -14.70 25.25
C PRO A 117 -1.29 -14.11 25.23
N ASN A 118 -1.59 -13.27 26.22
CA ASN A 118 -2.76 -12.40 26.16
C ASN A 118 -2.41 -11.24 25.22
N ILE A 119 -3.05 -11.18 24.06
CA ILE A 119 -2.75 -10.17 23.05
C ILE A 119 -3.72 -9.01 23.23
N GLU A 120 -3.19 -7.81 23.42
CA GLU A 120 -3.94 -6.56 23.50
C GLU A 120 -4.23 -6.04 22.09
N VAL A 121 -5.50 -5.83 21.76
CA VAL A 121 -5.97 -5.23 20.50
C VAL A 121 -6.13 -3.72 20.65
N SER A 122 -6.47 -3.27 21.87
CA SER A 122 -6.49 -1.87 22.31
C SER A 122 -6.31 -1.82 23.83
N ASP A 123 -6.28 -0.62 24.42
CA ASP A 123 -6.05 -0.36 25.85
C ASP A 123 -6.88 -1.20 26.84
N SER A 124 -7.95 -1.87 26.38
CA SER A 124 -8.81 -2.68 27.22
C SER A 124 -9.41 -3.93 26.56
N ASN A 125 -9.10 -4.18 25.27
CA ASN A 125 -9.62 -5.32 24.53
C ASN A 125 -8.51 -6.34 24.32
N THR A 126 -8.74 -7.59 24.72
CA THR A 126 -7.73 -8.65 24.59
C THR A 126 -8.29 -9.95 24.03
N PHE A 127 -7.45 -10.76 23.41
CA PHE A 127 -7.77 -12.16 23.12
C PHE A 127 -6.70 -13.12 23.63
N LYS A 128 -7.12 -14.34 23.94
CA LYS A 128 -6.22 -15.44 24.31
C LYS A 128 -6.84 -16.80 24.00
N ILE A 129 -6.01 -17.82 23.84
CA ILE A 129 -6.46 -19.20 23.86
C ILE A 129 -6.86 -19.55 25.30
N THR A 130 -8.10 -20.00 25.48
CA THR A 130 -8.62 -20.44 26.77
C THR A 130 -8.71 -21.94 26.90
N ASP A 131 -8.88 -22.63 25.78
CA ASP A 131 -8.84 -24.08 25.72
C ASP A 131 -8.28 -24.58 24.39
N TYR A 132 -7.77 -25.81 24.36
CA TYR A 132 -7.44 -26.49 23.12
C TYR A 132 -7.65 -28.00 23.23
N ILE A 133 -8.15 -28.60 22.16
CA ILE A 133 -8.33 -30.05 22.03
C ILE A 133 -7.40 -30.51 20.91
N ASN A 134 -6.48 -31.41 21.25
CA ASN A 134 -5.70 -32.13 20.24
C ASN A 134 -6.54 -33.32 19.76
N GLU A 135 -7.04 -33.23 18.54
CA GLU A 135 -7.80 -34.30 17.92
C GLU A 135 -6.86 -35.10 17.04
N THR A 136 -6.55 -36.33 17.44
CA THR A 136 -6.02 -37.32 16.51
C THR A 136 -7.18 -37.79 15.63
N ASP A 137 -7.42 -37.07 14.54
CA ASP A 137 -8.42 -37.48 13.56
C ASP A 137 -7.93 -38.74 12.84
N SER A 138 -8.51 -39.88 13.24
CA SER A 138 -8.25 -41.18 12.58
C SER A 138 -8.61 -41.20 11.08
N SER A 139 -9.35 -40.22 10.59
CA SER A 139 -9.72 -40.06 9.18
C SER A 139 -8.61 -39.42 8.32
N ILE A 140 -7.60 -38.81 8.95
CA ILE A 140 -6.44 -38.20 8.27
C ILE A 140 -5.20 -39.07 8.55
N PRO A 141 -4.78 -39.97 7.64
CA PRO A 141 -3.63 -40.83 7.86
C PRO A 141 -2.37 -39.98 8.08
N ASN A 142 -1.82 -40.01 9.30
CA ASN A 142 -0.66 -39.22 9.74
C ASN A 142 -0.85 -37.69 9.82
N GLY A 143 -2.09 -37.20 9.77
CA GLY A 143 -2.42 -35.80 10.05
C GLY A 143 -2.55 -35.54 11.55
N GLU A 144 -2.28 -34.30 11.97
CA GLU A 144 -2.62 -33.80 13.30
C GLU A 144 -3.53 -32.58 13.12
N SER A 145 -4.57 -32.50 13.94
CA SER A 145 -5.48 -31.36 14.00
C SER A 145 -5.63 -30.84 15.42
N TRP A 146 -5.69 -29.52 15.55
CA TRP A 146 -5.85 -28.82 16.81
C TRP A 146 -7.10 -27.94 16.73
N THR A 147 -8.07 -28.20 17.60
CA THR A 147 -9.19 -27.27 17.81
C THR A 147 -8.82 -26.34 18.96
N ILE A 148 -8.73 -25.04 18.69
CA ILE A 148 -8.49 -24.03 19.74
C ILE A 148 -9.76 -23.27 20.05
N TYR A 149 -9.88 -22.83 21.29
CA TYR A 149 -10.94 -21.96 21.78
C TYR A 149 -10.33 -20.61 22.12
N VAL A 150 -10.62 -19.61 21.28
CA VAL A 150 -10.16 -18.23 21.45
C VAL A 150 -11.23 -17.43 22.17
N THR A 151 -10.86 -16.82 23.29
CA THR A 151 -11.74 -15.90 24.02
C THR A 151 -11.36 -14.47 23.70
N GLY A 152 -12.26 -13.72 23.08
CA GLY A 152 -12.20 -12.26 22.97
C GLY A 152 -12.83 -11.61 24.20
N SER A 153 -12.17 -10.60 24.76
CA SER A 153 -12.58 -9.89 25.96
C SER A 153 -12.66 -8.39 25.68
N VAL A 154 -13.76 -7.76 26.10
CA VAL A 154 -14.02 -6.32 26.02
C VAL A 154 -14.32 -5.80 27.42
N ASP A 155 -13.66 -4.72 27.82
CA ASP A 155 -14.02 -3.99 29.04
C ASP A 155 -15.26 -3.12 28.78
N GLY A 156 -16.42 -3.60 29.21
CA GLY A 156 -17.63 -2.79 29.29
C GLY A 156 -17.68 -1.99 30.59
N GLU A 157 -18.53 -0.95 30.64
CA GLU A 157 -18.63 0.04 31.74
C GLU A 157 -18.74 -0.54 33.16
N ASN A 158 -19.07 -1.82 33.34
CA ASN A 158 -19.24 -2.42 34.67
C ASN A 158 -18.75 -3.88 34.83
N LYS A 159 -18.38 -4.61 33.77
CA LYS A 159 -17.86 -6.00 33.82
C LYS A 159 -17.13 -6.36 32.52
N LEU A 160 -16.04 -7.12 32.63
CA LEU A 160 -15.40 -7.80 31.49
C LEU A 160 -16.44 -8.70 30.79
N LYS A 161 -16.66 -8.45 29.51
CA LYS A 161 -17.48 -9.29 28.64
C LYS A 161 -16.57 -10.17 27.83
N THR A 162 -16.89 -11.46 27.75
CA THR A 162 -16.09 -12.41 27.00
C THR A 162 -16.95 -13.21 26.03
N LYS A 163 -16.40 -13.49 24.85
CA LYS A 163 -17.00 -14.40 23.86
C LYS A 163 -15.95 -15.41 23.42
N ILE A 164 -16.35 -16.67 23.37
CA ILE A 164 -15.49 -17.78 22.97
C ILE A 164 -15.88 -18.23 21.57
N ILE A 165 -14.91 -18.31 20.66
CA ILE A 165 -15.06 -18.91 19.33
C ILE A 165 -14.07 -20.07 19.25
N SER A 166 -14.49 -21.16 18.60
CA SER A 166 -13.60 -22.29 18.33
C SER A 166 -13.23 -22.37 16.86
N ALA A 167 -11.96 -22.69 16.59
CA ALA A 167 -11.43 -22.90 15.25
C ALA A 167 -10.55 -24.15 15.22
N THR A 168 -10.75 -24.99 14.20
CA THR A 168 -9.95 -26.21 13.99
C THR A 168 -8.89 -25.98 12.93
N PHE A 169 -7.63 -26.20 13.31
CA PHE A 169 -6.45 -26.14 12.46
C PHE A 169 -5.99 -27.54 12.12
N ALA A 170 -5.91 -27.88 10.83
CA ALA A 170 -5.38 -29.17 10.39
C ALA A 170 -4.10 -28.99 9.59
N LEU A 171 -3.04 -29.74 9.93
CA LEU A 171 -1.92 -29.89 9.01
C LEU A 171 -2.29 -30.90 7.93
N PRO A 172 -2.11 -30.58 6.64
CA PRO A 172 -2.45 -31.50 5.56
C PRO A 172 -1.58 -32.77 5.65
N ALA A 173 -2.21 -33.91 5.41
CA ALA A 173 -1.52 -35.19 5.35
C ALA A 173 -0.41 -35.14 4.28
N GLY A 174 0.83 -35.40 4.68
CA GLY A 174 1.96 -35.42 3.76
C GLY A 174 2.55 -34.06 3.39
N LEU A 175 2.33 -33.01 4.21
CA LEU A 175 2.99 -31.71 4.05
C LEU A 175 4.51 -31.87 3.81
N ASN A 176 4.97 -31.48 2.62
CA ASN A 176 6.36 -31.62 2.22
C ASN A 176 7.13 -30.31 2.41
N LEU A 177 7.69 -30.11 3.60
CA LEU A 177 8.43 -28.90 4.01
C LEU A 177 9.51 -28.42 3.02
N VAL A 178 10.05 -29.30 2.17
CA VAL A 178 11.14 -28.96 1.23
C VAL A 178 10.61 -28.46 -0.11
N ALA A 179 9.42 -28.92 -0.52
CA ALA A 179 8.76 -28.48 -1.75
C ALA A 179 7.90 -27.24 -1.50
N THR A 180 7.53 -26.98 -0.25
CA THR A 180 6.84 -25.75 0.16
C THR A 180 7.71 -24.55 -0.21
N THR A 181 7.28 -23.77 -1.20
CA THR A 181 7.91 -22.50 -1.55
C THR A 181 6.93 -21.39 -1.20
N LEU A 182 7.31 -20.56 -0.24
CA LEU A 182 6.60 -19.32 0.03
C LEU A 182 7.02 -18.30 -1.00
N THR A 183 6.09 -17.90 -1.84
CA THR A 183 6.32 -16.87 -2.85
C THR A 183 6.35 -15.46 -2.25
N SER A 184 5.94 -15.26 -0.98
CA SER A 184 6.23 -14.03 -0.22
C SER A 184 5.74 -14.04 1.26
N GLY A 185 6.67 -13.73 2.19
CA GLY A 185 6.52 -13.09 3.52
C GLY A 185 5.93 -13.89 4.70
N SER A 186 6.10 -13.52 5.98
CA SER A 186 7.25 -13.08 6.79
C SER A 186 6.87 -13.29 8.26
N GLY A 187 7.34 -14.37 8.88
CA GLY A 187 7.13 -14.62 10.31
C GLY A 187 8.27 -14.03 11.13
N ASN A 188 7.98 -13.05 11.98
CA ASN A 188 8.83 -12.76 13.13
C ASN A 188 8.24 -13.48 14.36
N GLU A 189 9.11 -14.15 15.10
CA GLU A 189 8.80 -14.68 16.43
C GLU A 189 8.42 -13.53 17.39
N PRO A 190 7.60 -13.77 18.43
CA PRO A 190 7.47 -12.85 19.55
C PRO A 190 8.74 -12.93 20.39
N GLY A 191 9.79 -12.30 19.89
CA GLY A 191 11.08 -12.13 20.56
C GLY A 191 11.30 -10.67 20.89
N THR A 192 12.10 -10.41 21.91
CA THR A 192 12.65 -9.12 22.38
C THR A 192 13.54 -8.42 21.33
N GLY A 193 13.12 -8.43 20.07
CA GLY A 193 13.83 -7.87 18.94
C GLY A 193 13.79 -6.35 19.01
N THR A 194 14.97 -5.76 18.79
CA THR A 194 15.13 -4.35 18.43
C THR A 194 14.03 -3.90 17.45
N PRO A 195 13.50 -2.67 17.59
CA PRO A 195 12.40 -2.15 16.77
C PRO A 195 12.63 -2.51 15.31
N THR A 196 11.81 -3.42 14.77
CA THR A 196 11.85 -3.75 13.35
C THR A 196 11.42 -2.51 12.59
N GLU A 197 12.22 -2.10 11.61
CA GLU A 197 12.01 -0.97 10.69
C GLU A 197 10.52 -0.68 10.53
N ASP A 198 10.09 0.52 10.94
CA ASP A 198 8.75 1.02 10.69
C ASP A 198 8.52 1.01 9.18
N SER A 199 7.88 -0.05 8.68
CA SER A 199 7.75 -0.23 7.25
C SER A 199 6.79 0.81 6.73
N ILE A 200 7.32 1.88 6.13
CA ILE A 200 6.53 2.83 5.35
C ILE A 200 5.67 2.02 4.38
N THR A 201 4.35 2.13 4.49
CA THR A 201 3.43 1.37 3.64
C THR A 201 3.30 2.05 2.28
N PHE A 202 3.39 1.27 1.21
CA PHE A 202 3.27 1.73 -0.18
C PHE A 202 2.04 1.07 -0.81
N SER A 203 0.93 1.81 -0.89
CA SER A 203 -0.28 1.37 -1.59
C SER A 203 -0.14 1.65 -3.09
N PRO A 204 -0.60 0.77 -4.00
CA PRO A 204 -0.49 1.02 -5.43
C PRO A 204 -1.11 2.37 -5.84
N LEU A 205 -0.38 3.17 -6.63
CA LEU A 205 -0.88 4.46 -7.13
C LEU A 205 -1.78 4.30 -8.35
N VAL A 206 -1.53 3.25 -9.16
CA VAL A 206 -2.16 3.09 -10.46
C VAL A 206 -2.96 1.79 -10.50
N THR A 207 -4.28 1.91 -10.68
CA THR A 207 -5.11 0.76 -11.03
C THR A 207 -4.81 0.35 -12.47
N ILE A 208 -4.09 -0.77 -12.64
CA ILE A 208 -3.77 -1.30 -13.96
C ILE A 208 -5.05 -1.86 -14.59
N PRO A 209 -5.46 -1.42 -15.80
CA PRO A 209 -6.55 -2.06 -16.52
C PRO A 209 -6.16 -3.49 -16.89
N THR A 210 -7.10 -4.43 -16.74
CA THR A 210 -6.88 -5.81 -17.19
C THR A 210 -6.46 -5.82 -18.65
N PHE A 211 -5.36 -6.51 -18.94
CA PHE A 211 -4.86 -6.61 -20.31
C PHE A 211 -5.92 -7.34 -21.13
N PRO A 212 -6.48 -6.72 -22.19
CA PRO A 212 -7.47 -7.39 -23.01
C PRO A 212 -6.79 -8.55 -23.72
N GLU A 213 -7.45 -9.70 -23.81
CA GLU A 213 -6.88 -10.85 -24.51
C GLU A 213 -6.69 -10.50 -26.00
N VAL A 214 -5.44 -10.44 -26.45
CA VAL A 214 -5.10 -10.04 -27.83
C VAL A 214 -4.96 -11.27 -28.75
N ASN A 215 -5.05 -12.48 -28.20
CA ASN A 215 -4.89 -13.71 -28.99
C ASN A 215 -6.10 -13.93 -29.91
N SER A 216 -5.89 -13.70 -31.20
CA SER A 216 -6.94 -13.59 -32.21
C SER A 216 -7.72 -14.87 -32.49
N ALA A 217 -7.23 -16.07 -32.16
CA ALA A 217 -7.90 -17.28 -32.62
C ALA A 217 -9.34 -17.42 -32.07
N ASN A 218 -9.62 -16.87 -30.88
CA ASN A 218 -10.89 -17.05 -30.17
C ASN A 218 -11.54 -15.73 -29.71
N ILE A 219 -11.14 -14.57 -30.25
CA ILE A 219 -11.76 -13.31 -29.81
C ILE A 219 -13.21 -13.26 -30.26
N VAL A 220 -14.08 -13.11 -29.28
CA VAL A 220 -15.52 -12.93 -29.44
C VAL A 220 -15.94 -11.54 -29.02
N ASP A 221 -17.05 -11.05 -29.57
CA ASP A 221 -17.69 -9.81 -29.16
C ASP A 221 -18.44 -9.97 -27.81
N GLU A 222 -19.11 -8.90 -27.38
CA GLU A 222 -19.94 -8.89 -26.17
C GLU A 222 -21.08 -9.93 -26.17
N ASN A 223 -21.44 -10.47 -27.34
CA ASN A 223 -22.45 -11.51 -27.53
C ASN A 223 -21.83 -12.90 -27.70
N ASN A 224 -20.53 -13.04 -27.41
CA ASN A 224 -19.78 -14.28 -27.55
C ASN A 224 -19.74 -14.81 -29.01
N MET A 225 -19.86 -13.91 -30.00
CA MET A 225 -19.74 -14.25 -31.42
C MET A 225 -18.34 -13.92 -31.98
N PRO A 226 -17.77 -14.74 -32.89
CA PRO A 226 -16.49 -14.43 -33.51
C PRO A 226 -16.49 -13.06 -34.21
N ILE A 227 -15.43 -12.28 -33.99
CA ILE A 227 -15.30 -10.96 -34.61
C ILE A 227 -15.18 -11.09 -36.15
N PRO A 228 -16.07 -10.45 -36.94
CA PRO A 228 -16.09 -10.59 -38.39
C PRO A 228 -14.91 -9.88 -39.08
N PRO A 229 -14.54 -10.26 -40.31
CA PRO A 229 -13.54 -9.53 -41.10
C PRO A 229 -14.03 -8.12 -41.48
N CYS A 230 -13.11 -7.16 -41.65
CA CYS A 230 -13.47 -5.80 -42.07
C CYS A 230 -13.87 -5.75 -43.55
N ASN A 231 -15.12 -5.35 -43.85
CA ASN A 231 -15.67 -5.25 -45.21
C ASN A 231 -15.36 -3.90 -45.90
N GLY A 232 -14.12 -3.41 -45.80
CA GLY A 232 -13.64 -2.20 -46.47
C GLY A 232 -13.99 -0.86 -45.80
N ASN A 233 -15.04 -0.77 -44.97
CA ASN A 233 -15.27 0.37 -44.09
C ASN A 233 -14.98 0.00 -42.63
N ILE A 234 -13.96 0.62 -42.05
CA ILE A 234 -13.54 0.38 -40.67
C ILE A 234 -14.23 1.31 -39.66
N GLN A 235 -14.93 2.36 -40.11
CA GLN A 235 -15.58 3.33 -39.22
C GLN A 235 -16.80 2.74 -38.53
N ASN A 236 -16.96 3.04 -37.24
CA ASN A 236 -18.05 2.61 -36.37
C ASN A 236 -18.24 1.08 -36.38
N ASN A 237 -17.14 0.34 -36.45
CA ASN A 237 -17.17 -1.11 -36.62
C ASN A 237 -16.19 -1.83 -35.68
N THR A 238 -16.56 -3.04 -35.28
CA THR A 238 -15.70 -3.99 -34.57
C THR A 238 -15.38 -5.12 -35.53
N CYS A 239 -14.14 -5.19 -36.01
CA CYS A 239 -13.77 -6.16 -37.04
C CYS A 239 -12.30 -6.58 -36.99
N ARG A 240 -11.99 -7.68 -37.69
CA ARG A 240 -10.63 -8.18 -37.87
C ARG A 240 -10.08 -7.77 -39.24
N ASP A 241 -8.87 -7.21 -39.26
CA ASP A 241 -8.15 -6.92 -40.50
C ASP A 241 -6.64 -7.08 -40.32
N ASN A 242 -6.12 -8.20 -40.82
CA ASN A 242 -4.70 -8.51 -40.77
C ASN A 242 -3.85 -7.68 -41.75
N SER A 243 -4.48 -6.90 -42.63
CA SER A 243 -3.79 -5.95 -43.51
C SER A 243 -3.86 -4.52 -42.98
N PHE A 244 -4.49 -4.29 -41.82
CA PHE A 244 -4.65 -2.97 -41.23
C PHE A 244 -3.31 -2.33 -40.88
N ASN A 245 -2.99 -1.21 -41.52
CA ASN A 245 -1.73 -0.50 -41.38
C ASN A 245 -1.88 1.04 -41.38
N ASN A 246 -3.10 1.57 -41.31
CA ASN A 246 -3.37 3.00 -41.37
C ASN A 246 -4.40 3.45 -40.32
N LEU A 247 -3.95 4.21 -39.31
CA LEU A 247 -4.80 4.77 -38.27
C LEU A 247 -5.70 5.94 -38.76
N GLY A 248 -5.39 6.50 -39.93
CA GLY A 248 -6.04 7.65 -40.58
C GLY A 248 -7.57 7.58 -40.65
N ASN A 249 -8.13 6.37 -40.74
CA ASN A 249 -9.54 6.16 -41.02
C ASN A 249 -10.34 5.61 -39.83
N LEU A 250 -9.71 5.44 -38.66
CA LEU A 250 -10.41 4.94 -37.47
C LEU A 250 -11.43 5.98 -37.01
N LEU A 251 -12.63 5.56 -36.62
CA LEU A 251 -13.62 6.43 -35.97
C LEU A 251 -14.62 5.56 -35.22
N ASN A 252 -14.60 5.57 -33.89
CA ASN A 252 -15.43 4.70 -33.04
C ASN A 252 -15.29 3.22 -33.39
N SER A 253 -14.07 2.77 -33.63
CA SER A 253 -13.79 1.43 -34.19
C SER A 253 -12.97 0.57 -33.23
N ASN A 254 -13.23 -0.73 -33.18
CA ASN A 254 -12.39 -1.71 -32.50
C ASN A 254 -11.77 -2.65 -33.55
N ILE A 255 -10.47 -2.51 -33.80
CA ILE A 255 -9.77 -3.28 -34.83
C ILE A 255 -8.86 -4.31 -34.21
N TYR A 256 -9.01 -5.56 -34.65
CA TYR A 256 -8.17 -6.68 -34.23
C TYR A 256 -7.28 -7.11 -35.39
N THR A 257 -5.98 -7.29 -35.13
CA THR A 257 -5.04 -7.71 -36.15
C THR A 257 -3.96 -8.65 -35.61
N ASP A 258 -3.56 -9.59 -36.46
CA ASP A 258 -2.45 -10.51 -36.22
C ASP A 258 -1.14 -10.08 -36.86
N GLY A 259 -0.05 -10.49 -36.21
CA GLY A 259 1.31 -10.27 -36.66
C GLY A 259 1.79 -8.85 -36.38
N SER A 260 3.11 -8.69 -36.39
CA SER A 260 3.73 -7.39 -36.17
C SER A 260 3.32 -6.38 -37.24
N LYS A 261 2.97 -5.16 -36.82
CA LYS A 261 2.54 -4.07 -37.70
C LYS A 261 3.50 -2.90 -37.67
N ASN A 262 3.71 -2.35 -38.86
CA ASN A 262 4.36 -1.06 -39.04
C ASN A 262 3.27 -0.11 -39.56
N PHE A 263 2.87 0.85 -38.73
CA PHE A 263 1.92 1.88 -39.14
C PHE A 263 2.69 3.04 -39.76
N GLU A 264 2.22 3.42 -40.95
CA GLU A 264 2.69 4.59 -41.67
C GLU A 264 1.53 5.55 -41.84
N GLY A 265 1.82 6.84 -41.73
CA GLY A 265 0.88 7.89 -42.09
C GLY A 265 0.43 8.77 -40.93
N ASN A 266 -0.10 9.91 -41.35
CA ASN A 266 -0.67 10.94 -40.51
C ASN A 266 -2.06 10.44 -40.03
N GLY A 267 -2.24 10.29 -38.71
CA GLY A 267 -3.57 10.01 -38.13
C GLY A 267 -4.59 11.10 -38.49
N PRO A 268 -5.90 10.86 -38.43
CA PRO A 268 -6.84 11.94 -38.67
C PRO A 268 -6.72 12.99 -37.56
N SER A 269 -6.88 14.27 -37.89
CA SER A 269 -6.81 15.39 -36.93
C SER A 269 -7.98 15.45 -35.93
N TYR A 270 -8.82 14.41 -35.85
CA TYR A 270 -10.09 14.42 -35.12
C TYR A 270 -10.14 13.28 -34.10
N SER A 271 -10.96 13.45 -33.05
CA SER A 271 -11.08 12.50 -31.95
C SER A 271 -11.58 11.13 -32.41
N LEU A 272 -10.80 10.09 -32.12
CA LEU A 272 -11.14 8.73 -32.47
C LEU A 272 -11.37 7.97 -31.17
N ASN A 273 -12.62 7.68 -30.82
CA ASN A 273 -12.93 6.78 -29.72
C ASN A 273 -12.69 5.32 -30.16
N SER A 274 -11.47 5.01 -30.58
CA SER A 274 -11.12 3.79 -31.28
C SER A 274 -10.08 2.99 -30.50
N LYS A 275 -10.14 1.67 -30.64
CA LYS A 275 -9.24 0.71 -30.01
C LYS A 275 -8.60 -0.16 -31.08
N VAL A 276 -7.30 -0.40 -30.96
CA VAL A 276 -6.55 -1.28 -31.86
C VAL A 276 -5.86 -2.35 -31.02
N TYR A 277 -6.12 -3.61 -31.34
CA TYR A 277 -5.60 -4.80 -30.66
C TYR A 277 -4.68 -5.55 -31.62
N ILE A 278 -3.42 -5.75 -31.23
CA ILE A 278 -2.37 -6.28 -32.10
C ILE A 278 -1.69 -7.48 -31.46
N ASN A 279 -1.84 -8.65 -32.08
CA ASN A 279 -1.13 -9.85 -31.66
C ASN A 279 0.27 -9.89 -32.29
N GLY A 280 1.19 -9.10 -31.74
CA GLY A 280 2.56 -8.93 -32.24
C GLY A 280 3.14 -7.58 -31.85
N ASN A 281 4.26 -7.21 -32.48
CA ASN A 281 4.90 -5.91 -32.25
C ASN A 281 4.16 -4.79 -32.98
N LEU A 282 4.17 -3.60 -32.42
CA LEU A 282 3.59 -2.39 -33.01
C LEU A 282 4.69 -1.35 -33.20
N ASN A 283 5.05 -1.05 -34.44
CA ASN A 283 5.98 0.02 -34.75
C ASN A 283 5.27 1.15 -35.50
N PHE A 284 5.63 2.38 -35.18
CA PHE A 284 5.22 3.55 -35.94
C PHE A 284 6.45 4.19 -36.59
N ASN A 285 6.35 4.47 -37.90
CA ASN A 285 7.44 5.14 -38.60
C ASN A 285 7.36 6.67 -38.44
N ASN A 286 6.14 7.23 -38.36
CA ASN A 286 5.90 8.65 -38.17
C ASN A 286 4.53 8.88 -37.50
N LEU A 287 4.44 9.78 -36.51
CA LEU A 287 3.19 10.19 -35.84
C LEU A 287 3.16 11.71 -35.65
N ASN A 288 2.97 12.45 -36.75
CA ASN A 288 2.95 13.91 -36.69
C ASN A 288 1.63 14.51 -36.20
N ASN A 289 0.62 13.70 -35.85
CA ASN A 289 -0.73 14.19 -35.57
C ASN A 289 -1.17 13.93 -34.12
N GLN A 290 -2.07 14.81 -33.68
CA GLN A 290 -2.78 14.70 -32.41
C GLN A 290 -3.81 13.57 -32.52
N PHE A 291 -3.48 12.41 -31.97
CA PHE A 291 -4.51 11.44 -31.66
C PHE A 291 -5.26 11.95 -30.43
N LYS A 292 -6.56 11.72 -30.38
CA LYS A 292 -7.34 11.87 -29.15
C LYS A 292 -8.20 10.63 -29.01
N ARG A 293 -8.23 10.04 -27.81
CA ARG A 293 -9.05 8.88 -27.41
C ARG A 293 -8.71 7.55 -28.09
N LEU A 294 -7.50 7.43 -28.63
CA LEU A 294 -7.01 6.19 -29.24
C LEU A 294 -6.44 5.26 -28.17
N SER A 295 -6.92 4.02 -28.13
CA SER A 295 -6.34 2.96 -27.31
C SER A 295 -5.58 1.95 -28.16
N LEU A 296 -4.35 1.66 -27.78
CA LEU A 296 -3.46 0.72 -28.45
C LEU A 296 -3.11 -0.41 -27.48
N TYR A 297 -3.36 -1.65 -27.89
CA TYR A 297 -3.05 -2.85 -27.14
C TYR A 297 -2.18 -3.76 -28.00
N ALA A 298 -1.02 -4.20 -27.49
CA ALA A 298 -0.13 -5.10 -28.22
C ALA A 298 0.46 -6.20 -27.32
N SER A 299 0.42 -7.45 -27.77
CA SER A 299 1.10 -8.55 -27.05
C SER A 299 2.63 -8.46 -27.16
N GLY A 300 3.15 -7.80 -28.20
CA GLY A 300 4.57 -7.55 -28.41
C GLY A 300 5.00 -6.12 -28.08
N THR A 301 6.23 -5.77 -28.44
CA THR A 301 6.81 -4.44 -28.15
C THR A 301 6.08 -3.33 -28.92
N ILE A 302 5.80 -2.20 -28.26
CA ILE A 302 5.29 -0.98 -28.90
C ILE A 302 6.43 0.02 -29.05
N THR A 303 6.78 0.38 -30.29
CA THR A 303 7.77 1.42 -30.62
C THR A 303 7.08 2.58 -31.30
N MET A 304 7.11 3.76 -30.69
CA MET A 304 6.55 4.99 -31.24
C MET A 304 7.63 6.05 -31.44
N PRO A 305 7.62 6.80 -32.56
CA PRO A 305 8.51 7.91 -32.80
C PRO A 305 8.06 9.10 -31.93
N ASN A 306 8.40 10.31 -32.33
CA ASN A 306 7.87 11.50 -31.68
C ASN A 306 6.35 11.54 -31.87
N MET A 307 5.60 11.80 -30.80
CA MET A 307 4.13 11.84 -30.81
C MET A 307 3.59 12.99 -29.97
N ASP A 308 2.39 13.48 -30.32
CA ASP A 308 1.55 14.32 -29.45
C ASP A 308 0.45 13.43 -28.85
N GLY A 309 0.74 12.90 -27.66
CA GLY A 309 0.04 11.75 -27.06
C GLY A 309 -1.25 12.07 -26.31
N ARG A 310 -1.98 13.11 -26.66
CA ARG A 310 -3.16 13.56 -25.89
C ARG A 310 -4.27 12.50 -25.90
N GLY A 311 -4.76 12.13 -24.72
CA GLY A 311 -5.91 11.20 -24.61
C GLY A 311 -5.61 9.82 -25.18
N MET A 312 -4.36 9.37 -25.15
CA MET A 312 -3.98 8.05 -25.65
C MET A 312 -3.83 7.06 -24.51
N LEU A 313 -4.29 5.83 -24.76
CA LEU A 313 -4.02 4.67 -23.92
C LEU A 313 -3.09 3.73 -24.69
N ILE A 314 -1.94 3.40 -24.11
CA ILE A 314 -0.96 2.49 -24.68
C ILE A 314 -0.72 1.38 -23.67
N GLN A 315 -0.99 0.14 -24.07
CA GLN A 315 -0.83 -1.01 -23.22
C GLN A 315 -0.11 -2.13 -23.98
N SER A 316 0.95 -2.66 -23.37
CA SER A 316 1.82 -3.70 -23.96
C SER A 316 2.08 -4.81 -22.96
N GLU A 317 2.06 -6.08 -23.39
CA GLU A 317 2.56 -7.22 -22.59
C GLU A 317 4.11 -7.25 -22.55
N SER A 318 4.74 -6.51 -23.46
CA SER A 318 6.19 -6.38 -23.62
C SER A 318 6.63 -4.93 -23.39
N ASP A 319 7.82 -4.58 -23.86
CA ASP A 319 8.38 -3.24 -23.72
C ASP A 319 7.56 -2.17 -24.48
N ILE A 320 7.65 -0.93 -23.98
CA ILE A 320 7.14 0.27 -24.66
C ILE A 320 8.33 1.21 -24.85
N ILE A 321 8.59 1.62 -26.09
CA ILE A 321 9.69 2.50 -26.48
C ILE A 321 9.10 3.73 -27.16
N LEU A 322 9.20 4.89 -26.49
CA LEU A 322 8.72 6.16 -27.01
C LEU A 322 9.91 7.08 -27.27
N ASN A 323 9.98 7.65 -28.47
CA ASN A 323 11.05 8.60 -28.77
C ASN A 323 10.81 9.95 -28.10
N ALA A 324 9.74 10.68 -28.43
CA ALA A 324 9.42 11.94 -27.73
C ALA A 324 7.91 12.07 -27.52
N ILE A 325 7.52 12.75 -26.44
CA ILE A 325 6.13 13.18 -26.22
C ILE A 325 6.14 14.70 -26.26
N ASN A 326 5.75 15.24 -27.41
CA ASN A 326 5.66 16.67 -27.64
C ASN A 326 4.20 17.11 -27.41
N GLY A 327 3.96 18.03 -26.47
CA GLY A 327 2.75 18.83 -26.55
C GLY A 327 1.56 18.42 -25.68
N THR A 328 1.76 17.95 -24.46
CA THR A 328 0.67 17.92 -23.45
C THR A 328 0.33 19.33 -22.91
N ASN A 329 0.44 20.39 -23.72
CA ASN A 329 0.33 21.78 -23.25
C ASN A 329 -1.03 22.09 -22.62
N GLU A 330 -0.98 22.59 -21.37
CA GLU A 330 -1.97 23.39 -20.59
C GLU A 330 -3.46 23.04 -20.66
N SER A 331 -3.83 21.87 -21.18
CA SER A 331 -5.23 21.44 -21.11
C SER A 331 -5.61 21.11 -19.67
N ILE A 332 -6.83 21.45 -19.30
CA ILE A 332 -7.37 21.26 -17.95
C ILE A 332 -8.10 19.91 -17.84
N ASP A 333 -8.29 19.19 -18.95
CA ASP A 333 -9.08 17.97 -19.01
C ASP A 333 -8.21 16.70 -18.97
N LYS A 334 -8.03 16.17 -17.76
CA LYS A 334 -7.27 14.93 -17.50
C LYS A 334 -7.75 13.73 -18.33
N VAL A 335 -9.06 13.60 -18.56
CA VAL A 335 -9.63 12.42 -19.22
C VAL A 335 -9.39 12.47 -20.72
N ASN A 336 -9.55 13.64 -21.31
CA ASN A 336 -9.47 13.78 -22.77
C ASN A 336 -8.05 14.03 -23.29
N ASP A 337 -7.13 14.52 -22.46
CA ASP A 337 -5.77 14.86 -22.90
C ASP A 337 -4.65 14.10 -22.17
N GLY A 338 -4.99 13.24 -21.19
CA GLY A 338 -4.00 12.40 -20.50
C GLY A 338 -3.38 11.32 -21.38
N LEU A 339 -2.11 10.99 -21.11
CA LEU A 339 -1.41 9.87 -21.74
C LEU A 339 -1.29 8.74 -20.72
N PHE A 340 -1.81 7.57 -21.06
CA PHE A 340 -1.82 6.41 -20.17
C PHE A 340 -0.96 5.30 -20.77
N ILE A 341 0.06 4.86 -20.02
CA ILE A 341 1.04 3.87 -20.46
C ILE A 341 1.09 2.74 -19.44
N TYR A 342 0.84 1.52 -19.90
CA TYR A 342 0.85 0.32 -19.07
C TYR A 342 1.70 -0.77 -19.71
N THR A 343 2.68 -1.27 -18.98
CA THR A 343 3.45 -2.45 -19.37
C THR A 343 3.90 -3.21 -18.12
N PRO A 344 3.87 -4.56 -18.10
CA PRO A 344 4.50 -5.33 -17.04
C PRO A 344 6.02 -5.48 -17.25
N GLN A 345 6.59 -4.81 -18.25
CA GLN A 345 8.01 -4.87 -18.59
C GLN A 345 8.62 -3.45 -18.51
N LYS A 346 9.40 -3.04 -19.50
CA LYS A 346 10.13 -1.78 -19.49
C LYS A 346 9.46 -0.70 -20.34
N ALA A 347 9.36 0.51 -19.78
CA ALA A 347 9.05 1.73 -20.52
C ALA A 347 10.33 2.55 -20.80
N THR A 348 10.63 2.86 -22.05
CA THR A 348 11.82 3.63 -22.46
C THR A 348 11.42 4.93 -23.14
N PHE A 349 11.94 6.06 -22.66
CA PHE A 349 11.71 7.40 -23.19
C PHE A 349 13.03 7.98 -23.71
N ASN A 350 13.22 7.97 -25.04
CA ASN A 350 14.51 8.25 -25.69
C ASN A 350 14.81 9.73 -25.94
N ASN A 351 13.87 10.65 -25.72
CA ASN A 351 14.05 12.10 -25.84
C ASN A 351 13.36 12.79 -24.66
N ASP A 352 13.38 14.12 -24.68
CA ASP A 352 12.79 14.97 -23.67
C ASP A 352 11.30 14.67 -23.47
N LEU A 353 10.94 14.38 -22.23
CA LEU A 353 9.56 14.13 -21.83
C LEU A 353 8.99 15.38 -21.13
N ASN A 354 8.05 16.07 -21.79
CA ASN A 354 7.21 17.07 -21.13
C ASN A 354 5.80 16.49 -20.95
N ALA A 355 5.51 16.03 -19.74
CA ALA A 355 4.32 15.25 -19.45
C ALA A 355 3.42 15.99 -18.47
N ASN A 356 2.28 16.45 -18.99
CA ASN A 356 1.12 16.84 -18.20
C ASN A 356 0.11 15.69 -18.27
N TYR A 357 -0.41 15.26 -17.12
CA TYR A 357 -1.36 14.15 -17.01
C TYR A 357 -0.85 12.81 -17.59
N LEU A 358 0.45 12.52 -17.46
CA LEU A 358 0.97 11.19 -17.76
C LEU A 358 0.58 10.23 -16.62
N THR A 359 -0.06 9.12 -16.96
CA THR A 359 -0.18 7.96 -16.08
C THR A 359 0.72 6.85 -16.61
N LEU A 360 1.75 6.47 -15.86
CA LEU A 360 2.68 5.39 -16.22
C LEU A 360 2.66 4.31 -15.14
N SER A 361 2.44 3.07 -15.54
CA SER A 361 2.73 1.89 -14.72
C SER A 361 3.64 0.94 -15.49
N ALA A 362 4.84 0.71 -14.97
CA ALA A 362 5.83 -0.20 -15.55
C ALA A 362 6.54 -1.04 -14.48
N ASP A 363 7.13 -2.17 -14.86
CA ASP A 363 8.08 -2.86 -13.97
C ASP A 363 9.36 -2.03 -13.86
N SER A 364 9.88 -1.54 -14.99
CA SER A 364 11.02 -0.61 -15.01
C SER A 364 10.83 0.54 -15.99
N ALA A 365 11.52 1.66 -15.77
CA ALA A 365 11.53 2.78 -16.71
C ALA A 365 12.93 3.34 -16.94
N THR A 366 13.19 3.82 -18.17
CA THR A 366 14.39 4.57 -18.52
C THR A 366 14.00 5.89 -19.14
N PHE A 367 14.50 6.97 -18.56
CA PHE A 367 14.29 8.34 -19.02
C PHE A 367 15.61 8.92 -19.49
N LYS A 368 15.66 9.47 -20.71
CA LYS A 368 16.86 10.18 -21.17
C LYS A 368 16.92 11.61 -20.64
N ASN A 369 15.84 12.36 -20.82
CA ASN A 369 15.68 13.74 -20.37
C ASN A 369 14.22 13.95 -19.94
N LEU A 370 14.01 14.61 -18.81
CA LEU A 370 12.68 14.97 -18.33
C LEU A 370 12.59 16.49 -18.30
N ASN A 371 11.58 17.06 -18.93
CA ASN A 371 11.34 18.49 -18.82
C ASN A 371 10.53 18.76 -17.56
N SER A 372 9.31 18.25 -17.48
CA SER A 372 8.46 18.45 -16.30
C SER A 372 7.41 17.37 -16.20
N PHE A 373 6.98 17.10 -14.96
CA PHE A 373 5.77 16.35 -14.67
C PHE A 373 4.76 17.27 -13.98
N LYS A 374 3.61 17.48 -14.64
CA LYS A 374 2.45 18.15 -14.03
C LYS A 374 1.29 17.19 -13.94
N HIS A 375 0.61 17.14 -12.79
CA HIS A 375 -0.59 16.29 -12.61
C HIS A 375 -0.38 14.82 -13.04
N SER A 376 0.85 14.32 -12.97
CA SER A 376 1.23 13.02 -13.51
C SER A 376 1.29 11.98 -12.39
N THR A 377 0.98 10.74 -12.72
CA THR A 377 1.03 9.59 -11.81
C THR A 377 1.99 8.55 -12.39
N ILE A 378 3.08 8.26 -11.71
CA ILE A 378 4.11 7.33 -12.16
C ILE A 378 4.28 6.24 -11.10
N GLU A 379 4.12 4.98 -11.49
CA GLU A 379 4.34 3.81 -10.66
C GLU A 379 5.32 2.85 -11.32
N ILE A 380 6.45 2.58 -10.66
CA ILE A 380 7.50 1.66 -11.10
C ILE A 380 7.61 0.50 -10.11
N LYS A 381 7.13 -0.68 -10.48
CA LYS A 381 6.86 -1.81 -9.56
C LYS A 381 8.04 -2.72 -9.29
N LYS A 382 8.91 -2.94 -10.27
CA LYS A 382 9.90 -4.00 -10.23
C LYS A 382 11.16 -3.64 -11.00
N THR A 383 12.06 -3.00 -10.31
CA THR A 383 13.45 -2.93 -10.77
C THR A 383 14.10 -4.23 -10.31
N LEU A 384 14.48 -5.10 -11.26
CA LEU A 384 15.30 -6.30 -11.05
C LEU A 384 16.28 -6.08 -9.90
N GLU A 385 16.38 -7.01 -8.94
CA GLU A 385 17.15 -6.84 -7.69
C GLU A 385 18.40 -5.97 -7.90
N LYS A 386 18.42 -4.78 -7.29
CA LYS A 386 19.47 -3.73 -7.34
C LYS A 386 19.46 -2.75 -8.51
N SER A 387 18.44 -2.71 -9.36
CA SER A 387 18.37 -1.65 -10.38
C SER A 387 17.86 -0.34 -9.78
N ILE A 388 18.56 0.75 -10.13
CA ILE A 388 18.23 2.11 -9.71
C ILE A 388 17.42 2.76 -10.83
N THR A 389 16.23 3.26 -10.52
CA THR A 389 15.48 4.08 -11.48
C THR A 389 16.08 5.50 -11.49
N ASN A 390 16.67 5.90 -12.63
CA ASN A 390 17.34 7.18 -12.76
C ASN A 390 16.44 8.22 -13.46
N PHE A 391 16.25 9.37 -12.81
CA PHE A 391 15.58 10.57 -13.32
C PHE A 391 16.67 11.62 -13.60
N PRO A 392 17.38 11.55 -14.74
CA PRO A 392 18.68 12.18 -14.92
C PRO A 392 18.67 13.70 -14.68
N GLN A 393 17.80 14.40 -15.39
CA GLN A 393 17.52 15.81 -15.18
C GLN A 393 16.02 16.01 -15.39
N ILE A 394 15.37 16.64 -14.42
CA ILE A 394 14.00 17.11 -14.49
C ILE A 394 13.94 18.61 -14.14
N ASN A 395 13.10 19.39 -14.79
CA ASN A 395 12.90 20.78 -14.35
C ASN A 395 12.09 20.80 -13.05
N PHE A 396 10.90 20.21 -13.00
CA PHE A 396 10.12 20.16 -11.76
C PHE A 396 9.07 19.06 -11.75
N PHE A 397 8.60 18.78 -10.54
CA PHE A 397 7.37 18.05 -10.25
C PHE A 397 6.33 19.03 -9.70
N ASP A 398 5.13 19.04 -10.28
CA ASP A 398 4.03 19.93 -9.89
C ASP A 398 2.74 19.10 -9.80
N ASN A 399 2.16 19.03 -8.60
CA ASN A 399 0.99 18.22 -8.30
C ASN A 399 1.07 16.79 -8.90
N SER A 400 2.23 16.15 -8.77
CA SER A 400 2.50 14.85 -9.38
C SER A 400 2.80 13.80 -8.32
N GLN A 401 2.41 12.56 -8.59
CA GLN A 401 2.60 11.42 -7.70
C GLN A 401 3.55 10.42 -8.35
N ILE A 402 4.64 10.10 -7.67
CA ILE A 402 5.68 9.19 -8.14
C ILE A 402 5.90 8.14 -7.07
N GLN A 403 5.74 6.87 -7.43
CA GLN A 403 5.99 5.72 -6.57
C GLN A 403 6.95 4.74 -7.23
N ILE A 404 8.04 4.42 -6.54
CA ILE A 404 9.09 3.54 -7.03
C ILE A 404 9.34 2.48 -5.97
N TYR A 405 9.16 1.21 -6.33
CA TYR A 405 9.27 0.08 -5.41
C TYR A 405 10.71 -0.42 -5.19
N ALA A 406 11.70 0.18 -5.85
CA ALA A 406 13.13 -0.02 -5.54
C ALA A 406 13.86 1.32 -5.39
N SER A 407 15.19 1.29 -5.49
CA SER A 407 16.02 2.49 -5.35
C SER A 407 15.85 3.49 -6.50
N ALA A 408 15.94 4.78 -6.20
CA ALA A 408 15.77 5.87 -7.16
C ALA A 408 16.88 6.92 -7.06
N SER A 409 17.20 7.56 -8.19
CA SER A 409 18.18 8.64 -8.27
C SER A 409 17.56 9.84 -9.00
N PHE A 410 17.65 11.02 -8.38
CA PHE A 410 17.23 12.31 -8.91
C PHE A 410 18.42 13.28 -8.90
N PRO A 411 19.39 13.15 -9.83
CA PRO A 411 20.60 13.95 -9.80
C PRO A 411 20.34 15.46 -9.90
N ILE A 412 19.34 15.87 -10.69
CA ILE A 412 19.00 17.27 -10.92
C ILE A 412 17.49 17.45 -11.04
N ILE A 413 16.93 18.27 -10.14
CA ILE A 413 15.56 18.81 -10.14
C ILE A 413 15.68 20.35 -10.16
N ASN A 414 15.76 20.96 -11.36
CA ASN A 414 16.21 22.36 -11.51
C ASN A 414 15.37 23.38 -10.74
N ASN A 415 14.06 23.20 -10.80
CA ASN A 415 13.07 24.06 -10.18
C ASN A 415 12.42 23.36 -8.99
N GLY A 416 12.82 22.19 -8.51
CA GLY A 416 12.26 21.61 -7.29
C GLY A 416 10.92 20.87 -7.44
N ILE A 417 10.24 20.65 -6.30
CA ILE A 417 9.04 19.80 -6.14
C ILE A 417 7.94 20.64 -5.48
N TYR A 418 6.74 20.71 -6.08
CA TYR A 418 5.71 21.69 -5.70
C TYR A 418 4.28 21.14 -5.63
N ASN A 419 3.39 21.92 -5.01
CA ASN A 419 1.94 21.88 -5.15
C ASN A 419 1.35 20.48 -4.89
N GLU A 420 1.56 19.95 -3.70
CA GLU A 420 1.04 18.66 -3.26
C GLU A 420 1.63 17.46 -4.02
N SER A 421 2.82 17.64 -4.62
CA SER A 421 3.54 16.51 -5.21
C SER A 421 3.92 15.48 -4.14
N ILE A 422 3.86 14.20 -4.52
CA ILE A 422 4.21 13.07 -3.66
C ILE A 422 5.29 12.26 -4.35
N ILE A 423 6.46 12.12 -3.72
CA ILE A 423 7.51 11.20 -4.16
C ILE A 423 7.67 10.11 -3.12
N SER A 424 7.47 8.86 -3.50
CA SER A 424 7.52 7.68 -2.64
C SER A 424 8.51 6.67 -3.23
N VAL A 425 9.59 6.37 -2.51
CA VAL A 425 10.64 5.43 -2.90
C VAL A 425 10.75 4.36 -1.83
N LYS A 426 10.52 3.10 -2.16
CA LYS A 426 10.48 2.01 -1.18
C LYS A 426 11.85 1.66 -0.60
N GLU A 427 12.90 1.77 -1.40
CA GLU A 427 14.28 1.54 -0.94
C GLU A 427 15.01 2.88 -0.75
N ASN A 428 16.21 3.02 -1.33
CA ASN A 428 17.05 4.20 -1.17
C ASN A 428 16.72 5.26 -2.23
N ALA A 429 16.80 6.53 -1.85
CA ALA A 429 16.65 7.65 -2.76
C ALA A 429 17.85 8.59 -2.66
N THR A 430 18.44 8.94 -3.81
CA THR A 430 19.45 10.00 -3.91
C THR A 430 18.84 11.23 -4.57
N PHE A 431 18.93 12.37 -3.92
CA PHE A 431 18.55 13.68 -4.42
C PHE A 431 19.81 14.52 -4.59
N GLY A 432 20.14 14.88 -5.83
CA GLY A 432 21.24 15.79 -6.12
C GLY A 432 20.83 17.24 -5.92
N TYR A 433 20.95 18.05 -6.98
CA TYR A 433 20.49 19.44 -6.94
C TYR A 433 18.96 19.52 -6.97
N THR A 434 18.33 20.13 -5.97
CA THR A 434 16.87 20.28 -5.89
C THR A 434 16.46 21.75 -5.82
N GLY A 435 16.85 22.54 -6.83
CA GLY A 435 16.35 23.89 -7.10
C GLY A 435 16.06 24.77 -5.85
N PRO A 436 14.86 25.37 -5.75
CA PRO A 436 14.39 26.10 -4.57
C PRO A 436 13.92 25.20 -3.41
N GLY A 437 13.99 23.87 -3.58
CA GLY A 437 13.64 22.90 -2.55
C GLY A 437 12.39 22.06 -2.85
N ILE A 438 11.82 21.53 -1.77
CA ILE A 438 10.57 20.79 -1.71
C ILE A 438 9.55 21.70 -1.03
N ILE A 439 8.48 22.07 -1.75
CA ILE A 439 7.51 23.08 -1.33
C ILE A 439 6.09 22.50 -1.43
N ASP A 440 5.30 22.65 -0.36
CA ASP A 440 3.92 22.15 -0.29
C ASP A 440 3.79 20.67 -0.68
N SER A 441 4.81 19.84 -0.41
CA SER A 441 4.93 18.50 -1.01
C SER A 441 5.33 17.43 0.02
N ASN A 442 5.18 16.16 -0.36
CA ASN A 442 5.48 15.03 0.50
C ASN A 442 6.55 14.12 -0.12
N VAL A 443 7.56 13.74 0.66
CA VAL A 443 8.60 12.79 0.26
C VAL A 443 8.64 11.62 1.24
N LYS A 444 8.58 10.38 0.73
CA LYS A 444 8.69 9.15 1.52
C LYS A 444 9.80 8.28 0.97
N VAL A 445 10.72 7.84 1.81
CA VAL A 445 11.85 6.98 1.45
C VAL A 445 11.93 5.84 2.46
N GLY A 446 11.70 4.59 2.04
CA GLY A 446 11.71 3.46 2.97
C GLY A 446 13.11 3.14 3.52
N GLY A 447 14.16 3.35 2.71
CA GLY A 447 15.56 3.15 3.11
C GLY A 447 16.30 4.46 3.40
N ILE A 448 17.49 4.62 2.81
CA ILE A 448 18.35 5.79 2.98
C ILE A 448 17.93 6.90 2.02
N ALA A 449 17.78 8.12 2.55
CA ALA A 449 17.62 9.32 1.73
C ALA A 449 18.93 10.12 1.73
N ASN A 450 19.54 10.34 0.56
CA ASN A 450 20.81 11.05 0.42
C ASN A 450 20.64 12.36 -0.37
N PHE A 451 20.79 13.50 0.28
CA PHE A 451 20.77 14.83 -0.36
C PHE A 451 22.21 15.31 -0.60
N GLU A 452 22.69 15.20 -1.84
CA GLU A 452 24.07 15.51 -2.22
C GLU A 452 24.34 17.02 -2.37
N LYS A 453 23.27 17.82 -2.38
CA LYS A 453 23.31 19.29 -2.41
C LYS A 453 22.39 19.86 -1.35
N VAL A 454 22.51 21.18 -1.16
CA VAL A 454 21.64 21.95 -0.27
C VAL A 454 20.19 21.78 -0.72
N VAL A 455 19.31 21.50 0.25
CA VAL A 455 17.86 21.35 0.06
C VAL A 455 17.12 22.19 1.09
N LYS A 456 16.05 22.87 0.65
CA LYS A 456 15.11 23.57 1.52
C LYS A 456 13.77 22.83 1.54
N PHE A 457 13.14 22.73 2.69
CA PHE A 457 11.76 22.27 2.83
C PHE A 457 10.87 23.45 3.23
N ASN A 458 9.74 23.64 2.56
CA ASN A 458 8.77 24.68 2.89
C ASN A 458 7.35 24.10 2.87
N ASN A 459 6.65 24.17 4.01
CA ASN A 459 5.32 23.58 4.18
C ASN A 459 5.23 22.13 3.65
N SER A 460 6.25 21.32 3.90
CA SER A 460 6.42 20.00 3.30
C SER A 460 6.61 18.93 4.37
N ASN A 461 6.29 17.68 4.03
CA ASN A 461 6.56 16.54 4.91
C ASN A 461 7.56 15.58 4.28
N MET A 462 8.48 15.07 5.09
CA MET A 462 9.39 14.02 4.70
C MET A 462 9.36 12.87 5.70
N GLN A 463 9.32 11.64 5.22
CA GLN A 463 9.45 10.42 6.04
C GLN A 463 10.56 9.54 5.47
N VAL A 464 11.52 9.14 6.31
CA VAL A 464 12.63 8.27 5.95
C VAL A 464 12.71 7.11 6.94
N GLY A 465 12.51 5.88 6.47
CA GLY A 465 12.60 4.66 7.30
C GLY A 465 14.05 4.25 7.61
N GLY A 466 15.04 4.96 7.07
CA GLY A 466 16.46 4.75 7.36
C GLY A 466 17.20 6.06 7.67
N ASN A 467 18.48 6.11 7.28
CA ASN A 467 19.30 7.30 7.50
C ASN A 467 19.00 8.39 6.46
N ALA A 468 18.73 9.61 6.92
CA ALA A 468 18.71 10.80 6.07
C ALA A 468 20.06 11.53 6.12
N LYS A 469 20.71 11.68 4.96
CA LYS A 469 22.00 12.37 4.81
C LYS A 469 21.77 13.73 4.16
N PHE A 470 22.17 14.80 4.83
CA PHE A 470 22.02 16.16 4.31
C PHE A 470 23.38 16.82 4.06
N PHE A 471 23.57 17.36 2.87
CA PHE A 471 24.69 18.25 2.56
C PHE A 471 24.35 19.71 2.89
N ILE A 472 25.18 20.37 3.70
CA ILE A 472 25.02 21.76 4.13
C ILE A 472 26.20 22.59 3.60
N GLN A 473 25.91 23.68 2.88
CA GLN A 473 26.97 24.58 2.38
C GLN A 473 26.82 26.02 2.84
N ASN A 474 25.59 26.46 3.12
CA ASN A 474 25.22 27.82 3.47
C ASN A 474 23.91 27.79 4.29
N SER A 475 23.36 28.96 4.62
CA SER A 475 22.08 29.12 5.33
C SER A 475 20.84 28.82 4.46
N GLU A 476 21.01 28.27 3.25
CA GLU A 476 19.89 27.91 2.38
C GLU A 476 19.36 26.50 2.68
N ALA A 477 20.14 25.67 3.40
CA ALA A 477 19.70 24.37 3.87
C ALA A 477 18.82 24.53 5.12
N GLY A 478 17.59 24.02 5.06
CA GLY A 478 16.71 24.09 6.21
C GLY A 478 15.27 23.71 5.91
N MET A 479 14.44 23.91 6.92
CA MET A 479 13.03 23.59 6.90
C MET A 479 12.20 24.73 7.52
N GLU A 480 11.08 25.02 6.88
CA GLU A 480 10.14 26.09 7.22
C GLU A 480 8.72 25.52 7.21
N SER A 481 7.99 25.65 8.31
CA SER A 481 6.63 25.07 8.47
C SER A 481 6.53 23.59 8.05
N SER A 482 7.60 22.82 8.19
CA SER A 482 7.72 21.47 7.62
C SER A 482 7.93 20.41 8.70
N THR A 483 7.62 19.16 8.40
CA THR A 483 7.89 18.03 9.30
C THR A 483 8.80 17.01 8.61
N ILE A 484 9.92 16.67 9.24
CA ILE A 484 10.84 15.64 8.76
C ILE A 484 10.91 14.55 9.81
N VAL A 485 10.54 13.32 9.46
CA VAL A 485 10.60 12.13 10.31
C VAL A 485 11.64 11.18 9.75
N VAL A 486 12.63 10.80 10.56
CA VAL A 486 13.72 9.93 10.13
C VAL A 486 14.08 8.92 11.20
N ASP A 487 14.55 7.75 10.78
CA ASP A 487 15.14 6.78 11.70
C ASP A 487 16.44 7.31 12.28
N SER A 488 17.33 7.84 11.44
CA SER A 488 18.55 8.53 11.90
C SER A 488 18.92 9.64 10.92
N ILE A 489 19.76 10.58 11.35
CA ILE A 489 20.18 11.70 10.52
C ILE A 489 21.69 11.86 10.55
N SER A 490 22.29 12.27 9.43
CA SER A 490 23.68 12.69 9.38
C SER A 490 23.87 13.89 8.46
N PHE A 491 24.88 14.70 8.75
CA PHE A 491 25.17 15.94 8.04
C PHE A 491 26.59 15.91 7.48
N THR A 492 26.75 16.45 6.28
CA THR A 492 28.05 16.75 5.68
C THR A 492 28.11 18.25 5.40
N ALA A 493 29.07 18.97 5.99
CA ALA A 493 29.17 20.42 5.84
C ALA A 493 30.35 20.80 4.93
N ALA A 494 30.14 21.74 4.00
CA ALA A 494 31.19 22.27 3.11
C ALA A 494 32.01 23.41 3.74
N ALA A 495 31.45 24.10 4.75
CA ALA A 495 32.07 25.24 5.39
C ALA A 495 31.95 25.14 6.91
N ASN A 496 32.98 25.61 7.62
CA ASN A 496 32.95 25.83 9.05
C ASN A 496 31.80 26.81 9.34
N ASN A 497 30.79 26.40 10.12
CA ASN A 497 29.58 27.15 10.50
C ASN A 497 28.33 27.00 9.62
N ALA A 498 28.32 26.17 8.58
CA ALA A 498 27.08 25.88 7.87
C ALA A 498 26.14 25.08 8.79
N LYS A 499 24.89 25.54 8.95
CA LYS A 499 23.88 24.90 9.80
C LYS A 499 22.59 24.66 9.01
N PHE A 500 21.91 23.58 9.35
CA PHE A 500 20.56 23.24 8.92
C PHE A 500 19.56 24.01 9.78
N GLU A 501 18.85 24.97 9.17
CA GLU A 501 17.93 25.87 9.86
C GLU A 501 16.55 25.23 10.04
N ILE A 502 15.99 25.23 11.25
CA ILE A 502 14.65 24.70 11.58
C ILE A 502 13.79 25.85 12.07
N SER A 503 12.75 26.23 11.31
CA SER A 503 12.03 27.50 11.52
C SER A 503 10.51 27.42 11.32
N ASN A 504 9.79 28.45 11.80
CA ASN A 504 8.35 28.66 11.58
C ASN A 504 7.46 27.48 11.98
N GLY A 505 7.71 26.87 13.15
CA GLY A 505 6.90 25.75 13.64
C GLY A 505 7.29 24.40 13.02
N SER A 506 8.47 24.32 12.41
CA SER A 506 8.98 23.07 11.85
C SER A 506 9.33 22.04 12.93
N LYS A 507 9.17 20.76 12.60
CA LYS A 507 9.47 19.62 13.47
C LYS A 507 10.48 18.67 12.82
N LEU A 508 11.63 18.47 13.45
CA LEU A 508 12.59 17.44 13.07
C LEU A 508 12.50 16.27 14.05
N CYS A 509 11.92 15.16 13.61
CA CYS A 509 11.65 13.97 14.40
C CYS A 509 12.66 12.86 14.09
N ILE A 510 13.40 12.40 15.09
CA ILE A 510 14.49 11.43 14.96
C ILE A 510 14.23 10.24 15.88
N ARG A 511 14.10 9.02 15.34
CA ARG A 511 13.85 7.82 16.15
C ARG A 511 15.11 7.35 16.88
N ASN A 512 16.21 7.22 16.17
CA ASN A 512 17.49 6.68 16.64
C ASN A 512 18.57 7.75 16.55
N GLY A 513 18.81 8.47 17.65
CA GLY A 513 19.88 9.46 17.75
C GLY A 513 19.88 10.24 19.06
N ASP A 514 20.88 11.09 19.23
CA ASP A 514 20.96 12.04 20.34
C ASP A 514 21.25 13.45 19.82
N TYR A 515 20.88 14.47 20.59
CA TYR A 515 21.10 15.86 20.20
C TYR A 515 22.60 16.22 20.11
N ASP A 516 23.44 15.63 20.96
CA ASP A 516 24.86 15.92 21.00
C ASP A 516 25.57 15.59 19.68
N SER A 517 25.08 14.57 18.97
CA SER A 517 25.57 14.15 17.65
C SER A 517 25.26 15.15 16.53
N ILE A 518 24.22 15.98 16.68
CA ILE A 518 23.76 16.90 15.63
C ILE A 518 23.86 18.39 16.00
N LYS A 519 24.07 18.74 17.27
CA LYS A 519 24.01 20.14 17.77
C LYS A 519 24.91 21.15 17.05
N SER A 520 26.04 20.70 16.49
CA SER A 520 26.94 21.56 15.71
C SER A 520 26.42 21.88 14.31
N PHE A 521 25.49 21.07 13.80
CA PHE A 521 24.96 21.13 12.44
C PHE A 521 23.57 21.72 12.34
N VAL A 522 22.85 21.91 13.45
CA VAL A 522 21.47 22.41 13.45
C VAL A 522 21.37 23.78 14.12
N ASN A 523 20.44 24.59 13.64
CA ASN A 523 20.01 25.84 14.28
C ASN A 523 18.50 25.86 14.34
N VAL A 524 17.93 26.11 15.53
CA VAL A 524 16.48 26.15 15.70
C VAL A 524 16.04 27.59 15.92
N ASN A 525 15.28 28.14 14.98
CA ASN A 525 14.74 29.49 15.05
C ASN A 525 13.22 29.42 15.34
N SER A 526 12.83 29.88 16.52
CA SER A 526 11.42 29.96 16.94
C SER A 526 10.87 31.39 16.90
N ALA A 527 11.43 32.25 16.05
CA ALA A 527 10.86 33.58 15.82
C ALA A 527 9.45 33.47 15.20
N GLY A 528 8.49 34.24 15.71
CA GLY A 528 7.13 34.30 15.15
C GLY A 528 6.04 33.55 15.91
N GLY A 529 6.31 33.06 17.13
CA GLY A 529 5.29 32.46 18.00
C GLY A 529 4.97 30.99 17.69
N ASN A 530 5.34 30.49 16.52
CA ASN A 530 5.30 29.07 16.19
C ASN A 530 6.60 28.40 16.67
N LYS A 531 6.45 27.47 17.61
CA LYS A 531 7.58 26.78 18.23
C LYS A 531 8.16 25.74 17.27
N SER A 532 9.40 25.93 16.86
CA SER A 532 10.17 24.95 16.09
C SER A 532 10.87 23.99 17.04
N GLU A 533 10.87 22.69 16.76
CA GLU A 533 11.35 21.67 17.68
C GLU A 533 12.16 20.56 17.00
N ILE A 534 13.12 20.01 17.73
CA ILE A 534 13.78 18.73 17.45
C ILE A 534 13.23 17.72 18.45
N ILE A 535 12.63 16.65 17.93
CA ILE A 535 11.93 15.65 18.71
C ILE A 535 12.65 14.32 18.55
N PHE A 536 13.00 13.70 19.67
CA PHE A 536 13.62 12.37 19.70
C PHE A 536 12.62 11.35 20.25
N LEU A 537 12.67 10.12 19.71
CA LEU A 537 12.01 8.98 20.34
C LEU A 537 12.84 8.54 21.56
N GLY A 538 12.17 8.36 22.70
CA GLY A 538 12.79 7.85 23.94
C GLY A 538 12.28 8.53 25.20
N SER A 539 12.67 7.99 26.35
CA SER A 539 12.06 8.40 27.61
C SER A 539 12.35 9.85 28.02
N PRO A 540 11.32 10.59 28.49
CA PRO A 540 11.38 12.02 28.75
C PRO A 540 12.15 12.35 30.04
N ASN A 541 13.48 12.23 30.02
CA ASN A 541 14.31 12.59 31.17
C ASN A 541 15.11 13.89 30.98
N LYS A 542 15.06 14.54 29.81
CA LYS A 542 15.88 15.71 29.49
C LYS A 542 15.17 16.70 28.54
N ASN A 543 14.38 17.62 29.12
CA ASN A 543 14.03 18.85 28.39
C ASN A 543 15.23 19.81 28.48
N GLU A 544 16.20 19.63 27.59
CA GLU A 544 17.33 20.54 27.47
C GLU A 544 16.96 21.66 26.46
N ASN A 545 16.96 22.92 26.92
CA ASN A 545 16.92 24.13 26.08
C ASN A 545 15.62 24.52 25.35
N GLY A 546 14.48 23.91 25.67
CA GLY A 546 13.16 24.43 25.26
C GLY A 546 12.76 24.20 23.79
N PHE A 547 13.69 23.83 22.92
CA PHE A 547 13.44 23.42 21.52
C PHE A 547 13.78 21.95 21.23
N ILE A 548 14.17 21.19 22.26
CA ILE A 548 14.42 19.75 22.20
C ILE A 548 13.37 19.05 23.05
N SER A 549 12.81 17.95 22.54
CA SER A 549 11.85 17.13 23.28
C SER A 549 12.12 15.66 23.06
N TYR A 550 11.86 14.86 24.08
CA TYR A 550 11.93 13.40 24.04
C TYR A 550 10.54 12.88 24.36
N TYR A 551 9.99 12.04 23.47
CA TYR A 551 8.66 11.49 23.62
C TYR A 551 8.70 9.97 23.55
N GLU A 552 7.83 9.34 24.33
CA GLU A 552 7.47 7.94 24.15
C GLU A 552 6.78 7.74 22.79
N GLU A 553 6.80 6.52 22.27
CA GLU A 553 6.45 6.20 20.89
C GLU A 553 5.09 6.74 20.42
N GLU A 554 4.04 6.57 21.23
CA GLU A 554 2.70 7.05 20.90
C GLU A 554 2.66 8.59 20.73
N THR A 555 3.29 9.30 21.67
CA THR A 555 3.35 10.77 21.63
C THR A 555 4.27 11.23 20.50
N PHE A 556 5.39 10.54 20.26
CA PHE A 556 6.28 10.80 19.13
C PHE A 556 5.50 10.70 17.81
N ASN A 557 4.80 9.58 17.58
CA ASN A 557 4.03 9.35 16.36
C ASN A 557 2.95 10.43 16.16
N SER A 558 2.19 10.74 17.21
CA SER A 558 1.15 11.78 17.19
C SER A 558 1.72 13.17 16.88
N VAL A 559 2.76 13.62 17.59
CA VAL A 559 3.33 14.96 17.42
C VAL A 559 4.04 15.09 16.07
N CYS A 560 4.67 14.02 15.59
CA CYS A 560 5.38 13.99 14.31
C CYS A 560 4.47 13.73 13.10
N GLY A 561 3.14 13.70 13.29
CA GLY A 561 2.18 13.55 12.18
C GLY A 561 2.23 12.18 11.51
N ILE A 562 2.67 11.15 12.23
CA ILE A 562 2.74 9.78 11.76
C ILE A 562 1.35 9.18 11.98
N THR A 563 0.49 9.27 10.97
CA THR A 563 -0.94 8.89 11.04
C THR A 563 -1.19 7.40 11.19
N SER A 564 -0.14 6.60 11.20
CA SER A 564 -0.17 5.21 11.60
C SER A 564 0.93 5.03 12.65
N THR A 565 0.57 4.77 13.92
CA THR A 565 1.29 3.68 14.59
C THR A 565 1.32 2.56 13.55
N PRO A 566 2.45 1.93 13.25
CA PRO A 566 2.40 0.70 12.48
C PRO A 566 1.49 -0.23 13.29
N GLY A 567 0.20 -0.26 12.94
CA GLY A 567 -0.61 -1.42 13.23
C GLY A 567 0.22 -2.54 12.63
N THR A 568 0.62 -3.48 13.47
CA THR A 568 1.25 -4.72 13.01
C THR A 568 0.44 -5.14 11.79
N PRO A 569 1.01 -5.14 10.58
CA PRO A 569 0.22 -5.03 9.37
C PRO A 569 -0.76 -6.20 9.26
N SER A 570 -2.06 -5.93 9.42
CA SER A 570 -3.09 -6.92 9.14
C SER A 570 -3.31 -6.96 7.62
N ASN A 571 -2.58 -7.83 6.93
CA ASN A 571 -2.80 -8.09 5.52
C ASN A 571 -3.27 -9.53 5.31
N SER A 572 -4.40 -9.64 4.61
CA SER A 572 -5.06 -10.87 4.17
C SER A 572 -4.21 -11.71 3.21
N TYR A 573 -4.37 -13.04 3.29
CA TYR A 573 -3.63 -14.04 2.51
C TYR A 573 -4.42 -14.55 1.30
N GLU A 574 -3.73 -14.78 0.18
CA GLU A 574 -4.21 -15.66 -0.90
C GLU A 574 -3.07 -16.61 -1.29
N ILE A 575 -3.32 -17.92 -1.22
CA ILE A 575 -2.34 -18.98 -1.49
C ILE A 575 -2.54 -19.44 -2.95
N LYS A 576 -1.45 -19.50 -3.73
CA LYS A 576 -1.46 -20.10 -5.08
C LYS A 576 -0.38 -21.17 -5.21
N ASP A 577 -0.69 -22.36 -4.69
CA ASP A 577 -0.07 -23.64 -5.04
C ASP A 577 -1.19 -24.68 -5.09
N SER A 578 -1.28 -25.47 -6.16
CA SER A 578 -2.30 -26.52 -6.31
C SER A 578 -2.11 -27.72 -5.38
N SER A 579 -1.05 -27.74 -4.56
CA SER A 579 -0.72 -28.83 -3.63
C SER A 579 -0.69 -28.44 -2.15
N LEU A 580 -0.90 -27.15 -1.83
CA LEU A 580 -1.08 -26.68 -0.46
C LEU A 580 -2.56 -26.46 -0.16
N PRO A 581 -3.00 -26.71 1.09
CA PRO A 581 -4.32 -26.29 1.52
C PRO A 581 -4.43 -24.76 1.47
N SER A 582 -5.47 -24.22 0.83
CA SER A 582 -5.88 -22.82 0.87
C SER A 582 -6.11 -22.32 2.32
N LYS A 583 -6.31 -21.01 2.51
CA LYS A 583 -6.75 -20.44 3.80
C LYS A 583 -7.99 -21.19 4.32
N GLU A 584 -8.89 -21.62 3.43
CA GLU A 584 -10.07 -22.41 3.78
C GLU A 584 -9.79 -23.89 4.08
N GLU A 585 -8.71 -24.47 3.55
CA GLU A 585 -8.39 -25.89 3.76
C GLU A 585 -7.60 -26.14 5.07
N ILE A 586 -6.95 -25.12 5.65
CA ILE A 586 -6.28 -25.21 6.96
C ILE A 586 -7.27 -24.99 8.12
N THR A 587 -8.24 -24.08 7.94
CA THR A 587 -9.32 -23.85 8.91
C THR A 587 -10.59 -24.54 8.42
N THR A 588 -10.71 -25.82 8.76
CA THR A 588 -11.78 -26.68 8.22
C THR A 588 -13.15 -26.38 8.83
N LYS A 589 -13.20 -25.70 9.98
CA LYS A 589 -14.43 -25.33 10.68
C LYS A 589 -14.22 -24.18 11.67
N ILE A 590 -15.15 -23.22 11.67
CA ILE A 590 -15.31 -22.21 12.72
C ILE A 590 -16.70 -22.42 13.33
N GLU A 591 -16.77 -22.55 14.66
CA GLU A 591 -18.03 -22.70 15.39
C GLU A 591 -18.19 -21.59 16.43
N TYR A 592 -19.38 -21.00 16.46
CA TYR A 592 -19.77 -19.98 17.42
C TYR A 592 -20.48 -20.65 18.61
N ASN A 593 -19.84 -20.65 19.79
CA ASN A 593 -20.39 -21.25 21.02
C ASN A 593 -21.19 -20.27 21.88
#